data_AF-A0A838MUK8-F1
#
_entry.id   AF-A0A838MUK8-F1
#
_cell.length_a   1.000
_cell.length_b   1.000
_cell.length_c   1.000
_cell.angle_alpha   90.00
_cell.angle_beta   90.00
_cell.angle_gamma   90.00
#
_symmetry.space_group_name_H-M   'P 1'
#
loop_
_entity.id
_entity.type
_entity.pdbx_description
1 polymer ?
#
loop_
_entity_poly.entity_id
_entity_poly.type
_entity_poly.pdbx_seq_one_letter_code
_entity_poly.pdbx_strand_id
1 'polypeptide(L)'
;MILRVLRFLWLPLVMIAIYAVLRFLMGPVFGQPYAPRGNAAFSVVGVTILSSLYFGALSRRVGGFNWLGTILIGIVLGLFAQLLIFTATLVSYAADLNTYYVHWDALNVPEGTIVPMSQALAARAGGLLFGPISTAIVALIGRTVFGALAPRPVESQSSARLP
;
A
#
# COMPACT_ATOMS: atom_id res chain seq x y z
N MET A 1 5.14 -1.59 20.19
CA MET A 1 5.25 -0.65 19.05
C MET A 1 4.36 -1.07 17.88
N ILE A 2 4.49 -2.31 17.36
CA ILE A 2 3.79 -2.76 16.14
C ILE A 2 2.26 -2.69 16.21
N LEU A 3 1.65 -3.12 17.32
CA LEU A 3 0.18 -3.03 17.52
C LEU A 3 -0.34 -1.59 17.46
N ARG A 4 0.43 -0.63 17.99
CA ARG A 4 0.08 0.80 17.93
C ARG A 4 0.16 1.32 16.49
N VAL A 5 1.15 0.88 15.73
CA VAL A 5 1.28 1.19 14.29
C VAL A 5 0.11 0.59 13.51
N LEU A 6 -0.23 -0.69 13.73
CA LEU A 6 -1.38 -1.33 13.08
C LEU A 6 -2.70 -0.60 13.35
N ARG A 7 -2.94 -0.22 14.61
CA ARG A 7 -4.13 0.56 14.97
C ARG A 7 -4.14 1.94 14.29
N PHE A 8 -2.99 2.60 14.21
CA PHE A 8 -2.85 3.89 13.50
C PHE A 8 -3.08 3.76 12.00
N LEU A 9 -2.73 2.61 11.41
CA LEU A 9 -2.83 2.34 9.98
C LEU A 9 -4.10 1.60 9.57
N TRP A 10 -5.08 1.43 10.46
CA TRP A 10 -6.30 0.67 10.13
C TRP A 10 -6.98 1.17 8.86
N LEU A 11 -7.18 2.48 8.75
CA LEU A 11 -7.83 3.10 7.59
C LEU A 11 -7.06 2.86 6.26
N PRO A 12 -5.76 3.17 6.14
CA PRO A 12 -5.03 2.93 4.89
C PRO A 12 -4.92 1.43 4.56
N LEU A 13 -4.83 0.54 5.56
CA LEU A 13 -4.84 -0.90 5.32
C LEU A 13 -6.16 -1.36 4.67
N VAL A 14 -7.30 -0.89 5.19
CA VAL A 14 -8.62 -1.18 4.59
C VAL A 14 -8.71 -0.62 3.17
N MET A 15 -8.23 0.60 2.93
CA MET A 15 -8.21 1.18 1.58
C MET A 15 -7.36 0.38 0.59
N ILE A 16 -6.16 -0.04 1.00
CA ILE A 16 -5.28 -0.90 0.18
C ILE A 16 -5.97 -2.22 -0.15
N ALA A 17 -6.65 -2.84 0.82
CA ALA A 17 -7.40 -4.07 0.61
C ALA A 17 -8.55 -3.89 -0.39
N ILE A 18 -9.33 -2.81 -0.26
CA ILE A 18 -10.41 -2.50 -1.21
C ILE A 18 -9.87 -2.29 -2.61
N TYR A 19 -8.78 -1.52 -2.77
CA TYR A 19 -8.15 -1.31 -4.08
C TYR A 19 -7.66 -2.62 -4.69
N ALA A 20 -7.10 -3.52 -3.88
CA ALA A 20 -6.65 -4.82 -4.36
C ALA A 20 -7.81 -5.70 -4.83
N VAL A 21 -8.91 -5.74 -4.05
CA VAL A 21 -10.11 -6.49 -4.44
C VAL A 21 -10.74 -5.90 -5.69
N LEU A 22 -10.93 -4.59 -5.77
CA LEU A 22 -11.51 -3.95 -6.96
C LEU A 22 -10.65 -4.22 -8.20
N ARG A 23 -9.32 -4.10 -8.09
CA ARG A 23 -8.40 -4.43 -9.19
C ARG A 23 -8.49 -5.90 -9.60
N PHE A 24 -8.68 -6.82 -8.66
CA PHE A 24 -8.86 -8.24 -8.95
C PHE A 24 -10.14 -8.47 -9.76
N LEU A 25 -11.24 -7.83 -9.36
CA LEU A 25 -12.56 -7.97 -9.97
C LEU A 25 -12.68 -7.34 -11.37
N MET A 26 -11.79 -6.39 -11.74
CA MET A 26 -11.83 -5.71 -13.04
C MET A 26 -11.85 -6.66 -14.24
N GLY A 27 -11.03 -7.72 -14.21
CA GLY A 27 -11.00 -8.71 -15.29
C GLY A 27 -12.21 -9.65 -15.23
N PRO A 28 -12.29 -10.55 -14.21
CA PRO A 28 -13.27 -11.63 -14.21
C PRO A 28 -14.72 -11.20 -14.03
N VAL A 29 -14.98 -10.11 -13.31
CA VAL A 29 -16.36 -9.70 -12.95
C VAL A 29 -16.83 -8.52 -13.78
N PHE A 30 -15.99 -7.50 -13.95
CA PHE A 30 -16.37 -6.29 -14.69
C PHE A 30 -16.02 -6.35 -16.18
N GLY A 31 -15.30 -7.39 -16.63
CA GLY A 31 -14.93 -7.58 -18.04
C GLY A 31 -14.11 -6.43 -18.63
N GLN A 32 -13.44 -5.64 -17.79
CA GLN A 32 -12.72 -4.45 -18.24
C GLN A 32 -11.38 -4.84 -18.86
N PRO A 33 -11.00 -4.22 -20.01
CA PRO A 33 -9.70 -4.44 -20.60
C PRO A 33 -8.61 -3.72 -19.79
N TYR A 34 -7.46 -4.40 -19.64
CA TYR A 34 -6.32 -3.89 -18.89
C TYR A 34 -5.77 -2.57 -19.47
N ALA A 35 -5.73 -2.45 -20.80
CA ALA A 35 -5.28 -1.27 -21.53
C ALA A 35 -6.44 -0.59 -22.30
N PRO A 36 -6.39 0.73 -22.55
CA PRO A 36 -5.31 1.67 -22.25
C PRO A 36 -5.41 2.35 -20.87
N ARG A 37 -6.56 2.25 -20.18
CA ARG A 37 -6.82 2.99 -18.91
C ARG A 37 -6.93 2.09 -17.67
N GLY A 38 -7.09 0.78 -17.84
CA GLY A 38 -7.29 -0.17 -16.74
C GLY A 38 -6.09 -0.26 -15.78
N ASN A 39 -4.87 -0.09 -16.28
CA ASN A 39 -3.66 -0.15 -15.44
C ASN A 39 -3.65 0.91 -14.32
N ALA A 40 -4.10 2.13 -14.60
CA ALA A 40 -4.13 3.21 -13.61
C ALA A 40 -5.31 3.08 -12.61
N ALA A 41 -6.40 2.43 -13.02
CA ALA A 41 -7.56 2.24 -12.17
C ALA A 41 -7.23 1.30 -10.99
N PHE A 42 -7.60 1.73 -9.78
CA PHE A 42 -7.38 0.98 -8.53
C PHE A 42 -5.91 0.51 -8.34
N SER A 43 -4.94 1.37 -8.63
CA SER A 43 -3.52 1.06 -8.42
C SER A 43 -3.19 0.85 -6.94
N VAL A 44 -2.93 -0.40 -6.56
CA VAL A 44 -2.49 -0.79 -5.20
C VAL A 44 -1.18 -0.09 -4.84
N VAL A 45 -0.25 0.02 -5.80
CA VAL A 45 1.04 0.70 -5.59
C VAL A 45 0.82 2.19 -5.33
N GLY A 46 -0.01 2.85 -6.14
CA GLY A 46 -0.31 4.27 -5.99
C GLY A 46 -0.92 4.61 -4.63
N VAL A 47 -1.96 3.89 -4.21
CA VAL A 47 -2.58 4.12 -2.89
C VAL A 47 -1.62 3.82 -1.74
N THR A 48 -0.73 2.83 -1.89
CA THR A 48 0.27 2.49 -0.85
C THR A 48 1.34 3.58 -0.73
N ILE A 49 1.81 4.15 -1.83
CA ILE A 49 2.76 5.26 -1.85
C ILE A 49 2.14 6.50 -1.19
N LEU A 50 0.94 6.89 -1.61
CA LEU A 50 0.22 8.02 -1.02
C LEU A 50 -0.03 7.82 0.48
N SER A 51 -0.48 6.63 0.87
CA SER A 51 -0.69 6.28 2.28
C SER A 51 0.60 6.36 3.07
N SER A 52 1.70 5.84 2.53
CA SER A 52 3.02 5.90 3.19
C SER A 52 3.46 7.34 3.39
N LEU A 53 3.26 8.20 2.38
CA LEU A 53 3.61 9.61 2.45
C LEU A 53 2.80 10.35 3.53
N TYR A 54 1.47 10.24 3.50
CA TYR A 54 0.58 10.91 4.46
C TYR A 54 0.79 10.40 5.88
N PHE A 55 0.76 9.09 6.10
CA PHE A 55 0.91 8.52 7.43
C PHE A 55 2.35 8.66 7.95
N GLY A 56 3.33 8.75 7.06
CA GLY A 56 4.68 9.21 7.36
C GLY A 56 4.70 10.63 7.92
N ALA A 57 4.06 11.60 7.23
CA ALA A 57 3.95 12.98 7.67
C ALA A 57 3.27 13.11 9.05
N LEU A 58 2.18 12.36 9.26
CA LEU A 58 1.39 12.38 10.49
C LEU A 58 2.03 11.61 11.65
N SER A 59 3.02 10.75 11.38
CA SER A 59 3.55 9.78 12.34
C SER A 59 4.04 10.41 13.65
N ARG A 60 4.72 11.57 13.62
CA ARG A 60 5.23 12.22 14.84
C ARG A 60 4.13 12.95 15.61
N ARG A 61 3.42 13.87 14.97
CA ARG A 61 2.51 14.81 15.67
C ARG A 61 1.16 14.19 16.01
N VAL A 62 0.64 13.32 15.14
CA VAL A 62 -0.65 12.66 15.36
C VAL A 62 -0.43 11.26 15.94
N GLY A 63 0.50 10.49 15.34
CA GLY A 63 0.77 9.13 15.79
C GLY A 63 1.59 9.03 17.09
N GLY A 64 2.33 10.08 17.44
CA GLY A 64 3.25 10.08 18.58
C GLY A 64 4.43 9.12 18.42
N PHE A 65 4.82 8.81 17.18
CA PHE A 65 5.87 7.85 16.88
C PHE A 65 7.25 8.49 16.75
N ASN A 66 8.29 7.75 17.15
CA ASN A 66 9.68 8.06 16.83
C ASN A 66 10.01 7.66 15.37
N TRP A 67 11.26 7.87 14.96
CA TRP A 67 11.71 7.51 13.60
C TRP A 67 11.53 6.03 13.28
N LEU A 68 11.80 5.15 14.25
CA LEU A 68 11.57 3.71 14.09
C LEU A 68 10.08 3.40 13.81
N GLY A 69 9.17 4.07 14.51
CA GLY A 69 7.74 3.94 14.24
C GLY A 69 7.34 4.42 12.84
N THR A 70 7.99 5.46 12.30
CA THR A 70 7.79 5.89 10.90
C THR A 70 8.30 4.87 9.89
N ILE A 71 9.46 4.27 10.15
CA ILE A 71 9.98 3.18 9.31
C ILE A 71 9.00 2.00 9.32
N LEU A 72 8.53 1.60 10.51
CA LEU A 72 7.55 0.53 10.67
C LEU A 72 6.23 0.84 9.96
N ILE A 73 5.80 2.11 9.91
CA ILE A 73 4.61 2.51 9.17
C ILE A 73 4.75 2.14 7.69
N GLY A 74 5.84 2.53 7.04
CA GLY A 74 6.06 2.20 5.64
C GLY A 74 6.22 0.70 5.42
N ILE A 75 7.01 0.01 6.25
CA ILE A 75 7.18 -1.45 6.18
C ILE A 75 5.83 -2.17 6.23
N VAL A 76 4.96 -1.82 7.19
CA VAL A 76 3.64 -2.45 7.34
C VAL A 76 2.76 -2.23 6.11
N LEU A 77 2.70 -0.99 5.60
CA LEU A 77 1.89 -0.67 4.41
C LEU A 77 2.41 -1.40 3.16
N GLY A 78 3.72 -1.37 2.93
CA GLY A 78 4.34 -2.05 1.80
C GLY A 78 4.20 -3.56 1.87
N LEU A 79 4.43 -4.15 3.04
CA LEU A 79 4.32 -5.60 3.22
C LEU A 79 2.88 -6.06 3.01
N PHE A 80 1.92 -5.34 3.60
CA PHE A 80 0.51 -5.66 3.44
C PHE A 80 0.06 -5.58 1.97
N ALA A 81 0.45 -4.51 1.27
CA ALA A 81 0.15 -4.36 -0.17
C ALA A 81 0.75 -5.50 -1.01
N GLN A 82 2.01 -5.88 -0.73
CA GLN A 82 2.69 -6.94 -1.47
C GLN A 82 2.13 -8.33 -1.16
N LEU A 83 1.70 -8.58 0.08
CA LEU A 83 0.98 -9.81 0.43
C LEU A 83 -0.34 -9.93 -0.33
N LEU A 84 -1.08 -8.83 -0.47
CA LEU A 84 -2.31 -8.81 -1.27
C LEU A 84 -2.02 -9.05 -2.76
N ILE A 85 -1.00 -8.41 -3.32
CA ILE A 85 -0.59 -8.62 -4.72
C ILE A 85 -0.18 -10.08 -4.94
N PHE A 86 0.67 -10.62 -4.08
CA PHE A 86 1.13 -12.01 -4.15
C PHE A 86 -0.05 -12.98 -4.07
N THR A 87 -0.94 -12.80 -3.09
CA THR A 87 -2.13 -13.65 -2.89
C THR A 87 -3.09 -13.55 -4.07
N ALA A 88 -3.34 -12.34 -4.58
CA ALA A 88 -4.19 -12.14 -5.75
C ALA A 88 -3.60 -12.81 -7.00
N THR A 89 -2.28 -12.71 -7.23
CA THR A 89 -1.59 -13.45 -8.30
C THR A 89 -1.74 -14.96 -8.11
N LEU A 90 -1.49 -15.49 -6.90
CA LEU A 90 -1.64 -16.91 -6.59
C LEU A 90 -3.05 -17.41 -6.87
N VAL A 91 -4.08 -16.72 -6.37
CA VAL A 91 -5.49 -17.07 -6.57
C VAL A 91 -5.86 -17.02 -8.05
N SER A 92 -5.35 -16.03 -8.79
CA SER A 92 -5.63 -15.93 -10.23
C SER A 92 -5.13 -17.15 -10.99
N TYR A 93 -3.93 -17.64 -10.70
CA TYR A 93 -3.43 -18.88 -11.32
C TYR A 93 -4.16 -20.13 -10.82
N ALA A 94 -4.40 -20.23 -9.51
CA ALA A 94 -5.04 -21.40 -8.92
C ALA A 94 -6.49 -21.61 -9.41
N ALA A 95 -7.18 -20.52 -9.76
CA ALA A 95 -8.55 -20.53 -10.26
C ALA A 95 -8.65 -20.34 -11.79
N ASP A 96 -7.51 -20.32 -12.51
CA ASP A 96 -7.43 -20.07 -13.96
C ASP A 96 -8.17 -18.78 -14.41
N LEU A 97 -8.02 -17.71 -13.63
CA LEU A 97 -8.69 -16.43 -13.84
C LEU A 97 -7.77 -15.44 -14.55
N ASN A 98 -8.28 -14.84 -15.63
CA ASN A 98 -7.63 -13.72 -16.29
C ASN A 98 -7.89 -12.42 -15.51
N THR A 99 -7.02 -12.13 -14.54
CA THR A 99 -7.07 -10.91 -13.73
C THR A 99 -5.97 -9.93 -14.12
N TYR A 100 -6.08 -8.70 -13.61
CA TYR A 100 -5.03 -7.69 -13.77
C TYR A 100 -3.72 -8.05 -13.05
N TYR A 101 -3.71 -9.09 -12.21
CA TYR A 101 -2.52 -9.52 -11.47
C TYR A 101 -1.60 -10.47 -12.23
N VAL A 102 -2.14 -11.11 -13.28
CA VAL A 102 -1.43 -12.06 -14.16
C VAL A 102 -1.18 -11.48 -15.56
N HIS A 103 -1.73 -10.30 -15.83
CA HIS A 103 -1.52 -9.58 -17.09
C HIS A 103 -0.03 -9.26 -17.31
N TRP A 104 0.44 -9.39 -18.55
CA TRP A 104 1.85 -9.21 -18.93
C TRP A 104 2.43 -7.86 -18.48
N ASP A 105 1.68 -6.77 -18.66
CA ASP A 105 2.10 -5.42 -18.25
C ASP A 105 2.23 -5.30 -16.73
N ALA A 106 1.39 -5.99 -15.95
CA ALA A 106 1.48 -6.00 -14.49
C ALA A 106 2.69 -6.80 -13.97
N LEU A 107 3.25 -7.66 -14.82
CA LEU A 107 4.44 -8.47 -14.57
C LEU A 107 5.69 -7.87 -15.20
N ASN A 108 5.58 -6.71 -15.86
CA ASN A 108 6.67 -6.04 -16.57
C ASN A 108 7.37 -6.95 -17.60
N VAL A 109 6.60 -7.76 -18.33
CA VAL A 109 7.10 -8.62 -19.42
C VAL A 109 6.55 -8.14 -20.77
N PRO A 110 7.15 -8.55 -21.91
CA PRO A 110 6.69 -8.12 -23.24
C PRO A 110 5.20 -8.44 -23.50
N GLU A 111 4.58 -7.63 -24.36
CA GLU A 111 3.17 -7.76 -24.71
C GLU A 111 2.81 -9.17 -25.22
N GLY A 112 1.68 -9.70 -24.75
CA GLY A 112 1.20 -11.03 -25.12
C GLY A 112 1.93 -12.20 -24.45
N THR A 113 2.94 -11.93 -23.61
CA THR A 113 3.66 -13.00 -22.91
C THR A 113 2.76 -13.68 -21.87
N ILE A 114 2.55 -14.98 -22.03
CA ILE A 114 1.90 -15.82 -21.01
C ILE A 114 2.98 -16.28 -20.02
N VAL A 115 2.94 -15.74 -18.81
CA VAL A 115 3.91 -16.07 -17.76
C VAL A 115 3.42 -17.27 -16.97
N PRO A 116 4.24 -18.34 -16.81
CA PRO A 116 3.90 -19.45 -15.92
C PRO A 116 3.78 -19.00 -14.46
N MET A 117 2.93 -19.67 -13.69
CA MET A 117 2.67 -19.37 -12.28
C MET A 117 3.95 -19.23 -11.44
N SER A 118 4.90 -20.16 -11.58
CA SER A 118 6.15 -20.15 -10.81
C SER A 118 6.98 -18.88 -11.04
N GLN A 119 7.09 -18.44 -12.30
CA GLN A 119 7.82 -17.24 -12.67
C GLN A 119 7.10 -15.98 -12.17
N ALA A 120 5.77 -15.93 -12.30
CA ALA A 120 4.99 -14.79 -11.80
C ALA A 120 5.09 -14.66 -10.27
N LEU A 121 4.97 -15.76 -9.53
CA LEU A 121 5.10 -15.76 -8.08
C LEU A 121 6.53 -15.44 -7.62
N ALA A 122 7.55 -15.90 -8.34
CA ALA A 122 8.93 -15.52 -8.06
C ALA A 122 9.15 -14.00 -8.23
N ALA A 123 8.58 -13.39 -9.29
CA ALA A 123 8.61 -11.94 -9.47
C ALA A 123 7.90 -11.19 -8.33
N ARG A 124 6.73 -11.68 -7.88
CA ARG A 124 6.01 -11.09 -6.73
C ARG A 124 6.75 -11.30 -5.40
N ALA A 125 7.47 -12.40 -5.23
CA ALA A 125 8.27 -12.65 -4.04
C ALA A 125 9.39 -11.61 -3.88
N GLY A 126 10.01 -11.16 -4.99
CA GLY A 126 10.91 -10.00 -4.95
C GLY A 126 10.21 -8.74 -4.43
N GLY A 127 8.95 -8.52 -4.83
CA GLY A 127 8.10 -7.44 -4.34
C GLY A 127 7.89 -7.45 -2.82
N LEU A 128 7.81 -8.63 -2.19
CA LEU A 128 7.68 -8.76 -0.72
C LEU A 128 8.88 -8.20 0.04
N LEU A 129 10.04 -8.06 -0.59
CA LEU A 129 11.23 -7.43 0.00
C LEU A 129 11.36 -5.96 -0.41
N PHE A 130 11.32 -5.67 -1.71
CA PHE A 130 11.53 -4.30 -2.21
C PHE A 130 10.38 -3.36 -1.86
N GLY A 131 9.13 -3.84 -1.88
CA GLY A 131 7.95 -3.03 -1.59
C GLY A 131 7.97 -2.39 -0.19
N PRO A 132 8.17 -3.16 0.90
CA PRO A 132 8.32 -2.61 2.25
C PRO A 132 9.46 -1.61 2.38
N ILE A 133 10.60 -1.84 1.72
CA ILE A 133 11.75 -0.94 1.76
C ILE A 133 11.43 0.39 1.08
N SER A 134 10.89 0.35 -0.15
CA SER A 134 10.52 1.56 -0.89
C SER A 134 9.47 2.39 -0.15
N THR A 135 8.47 1.74 0.44
CA THR A 135 7.41 2.43 1.20
C THR A 135 7.91 2.98 2.55
N ALA A 136 8.86 2.32 3.20
CA ALA A 136 9.57 2.88 4.36
C ALA A 136 10.32 4.18 4.00
N ILE A 137 11.00 4.21 2.86
CA ILE A 137 11.67 5.42 2.36
C ILE A 137 10.62 6.52 2.10
N VAL A 138 9.51 6.20 1.43
CA VAL A 138 8.43 7.16 1.18
C VAL A 138 7.83 7.69 2.50
N ALA A 139 7.64 6.85 3.51
CA ALA A 139 7.15 7.28 4.81
C ALA A 139 8.14 8.21 5.54
N LEU A 140 9.44 7.94 5.42
CA LEU A 140 10.48 8.82 5.93
C LEU A 140 10.47 10.18 5.22
N ILE A 141 10.36 10.19 3.88
CA ILE A 141 10.20 11.42 3.09
C ILE A 141 8.93 12.17 3.54
N GLY A 142 7.83 11.46 3.74
CA GLY A 142 6.58 11.99 4.29
C GLY A 142 6.81 12.75 5.59
N ARG A 143 7.54 12.12 6.53
CA ARG A 143 7.86 12.72 7.82
C ARG A 143 8.80 13.91 7.71
N THR A 144 9.86 13.83 6.91
CA THR A 144 10.89 14.87 6.84
C THR A 144 10.39 16.11 6.10
N VAL A 145 9.74 15.91 4.94
CA VAL A 145 9.32 16.99 4.05
C VAL A 145 7.97 17.58 4.49
N PHE A 146 7.00 16.72 4.78
CA PHE A 146 5.61 17.15 5.01
C PHE A 146 5.18 17.12 6.48
N GLY A 147 6.01 16.61 7.39
CA GLY A 147 5.68 16.54 8.82
C GLY A 147 5.44 17.90 9.48
N ALA A 148 5.97 18.99 8.90
CA ALA A 148 5.69 20.35 9.35
C ALA A 148 4.24 20.78 9.11
N LEU A 149 3.57 20.21 8.11
CA LEU A 149 2.17 20.48 7.76
C LEU A 149 1.18 19.67 8.61
N ALA A 150 1.66 18.66 9.34
CA ALA A 150 0.80 17.83 10.17
C ALA A 150 0.15 18.64 11.32
N PRO A 151 -1.13 18.39 11.64
CA PRO A 151 -1.83 19.08 12.72
C PRO A 151 -1.06 18.97 14.04
N ARG A 152 -1.09 20.04 14.84
CA ARG A 152 -0.62 19.99 16.22
C ARG A 152 -1.74 19.43 17.11
N PRO A 153 -1.42 18.68 18.17
CA PRO A 153 -2.40 18.34 19.18
C PRO A 153 -3.05 19.62 19.70
N VAL A 154 -4.38 19.65 19.78
CA VAL A 154 -5.10 20.76 20.43
C VAL A 154 -4.72 20.69 21.91
N GLU A 155 -3.95 21.67 22.39
CA GLU A 155 -3.79 21.86 23.83
C GLU A 155 -5.18 22.11 24.40
N SER A 156 -5.69 21.16 25.18
CA SER A 156 -6.92 21.40 25.92
C SER A 156 -6.66 22.58 26.86
N GLN A 157 -7.31 23.71 26.61
CA GLN A 157 -7.40 24.83 27.53
C GLN A 157 -8.15 24.36 28.79
N SER A 158 -7.47 23.60 29.64
CA SER A 158 -7.99 23.05 30.90
C SER A 158 -7.06 23.45 32.04
N SER A 159 -6.94 24.76 32.25
CA SER A 159 -6.53 25.35 33.54
C SER A 159 -6.75 26.86 33.60
N ALA A 160 -7.21 27.51 32.52
CA ALA A 160 -7.79 28.87 32.59
C ALA A 160 -9.23 28.83 33.16
N ARG A 161 -9.40 28.25 34.36
CA ARG A 161 -10.43 28.73 35.27
C ARG A 161 -9.68 29.37 36.44
N LEU A 162 -9.69 30.70 36.33
CA LEU A 162 -9.22 31.78 37.18
C LEU A 162 -9.64 31.63 38.68
N PRO A 163 -9.10 32.52 39.55
CA PRO A 163 -8.47 32.27 40.85
C PRO A 163 -9.39 31.90 42.02
#